data_AF-A0A259LGG1-F1
#
_entry.id   AF-A0A259LGG1-F1
#
_cell.length_a   1.000
_cell.length_b   1.000
_cell.length_c   1.000
_cell.angle_alpha   90.00
_cell.angle_beta   90.00
_cell.angle_gamma   90.00
#
_symmetry.space_group_name_H-M   'P 1'
#
loop_
_entity.id
_entity.type
_entity.pdbx_description
1 polymer ?
#
loop_
_entity_poly.entity_id
_entity_poly.type
_entity_poly.pdbx_seq_one_letter_code
_entity_poly.pdbx_strand_id
1 'polypeptide(L)'
;MRSLTDFLAGLPGIMPIKTRRLVLEGDVLSKAERADIYSRDRNWLDLVLEVGPDAAAAILLAYKAGHLPMKRGYTPTDASAAEAYLEEGDKLRKQLAERKRRAQAVKDPSLILESDLLDHRLIDSVFIANMGTGSGSMVLAGITVRKEVIGYKSNSGKSTGWRVRFDWTGSDGQSRHSETVPPEADNRRNDPDRNWGLHE
;
A
#
# COMPACT_ATOMS: atom_id res chain seq x y z
N MET A 1 2.58 -11.19 -1.25
CA MET A 1 1.27 -11.76 -1.65
C MET A 1 1.40 -12.31 -3.06
N ARG A 2 0.65 -13.37 -3.42
CA ARG A 2 0.61 -13.89 -4.80
C ARG A 2 -0.64 -13.34 -5.50
N SER A 3 -0.57 -13.17 -6.83
CA SER A 3 -1.79 -12.86 -7.57
C SER A 3 -2.73 -14.06 -7.56
N LEU A 4 -4.04 -13.81 -7.62
CA LEU A 4 -5.05 -14.86 -7.72
C LEU A 4 -4.81 -15.74 -8.95
N THR A 5 -4.40 -15.14 -10.07
CA THR A 5 -4.08 -15.87 -11.29
C THR A 5 -2.89 -16.82 -11.08
N ASP A 6 -1.81 -16.36 -10.45
CA ASP A 6 -0.63 -17.18 -10.21
C ASP A 6 -0.91 -18.28 -9.18
N PHE A 7 -1.70 -17.98 -8.15
CA PHE A 7 -2.12 -18.97 -7.16
C PHE A 7 -2.95 -20.09 -7.82
N LEU A 8 -3.93 -19.73 -8.65
CA LEU A 8 -4.75 -20.70 -9.39
C LEU A 8 -3.91 -21.51 -10.40
N ALA A 9 -2.94 -20.88 -11.07
CA ALA A 9 -2.03 -21.58 -11.98
C ALA A 9 -1.20 -22.67 -11.26
N GLY A 10 -0.98 -22.53 -9.96
CA GLY A 10 -0.33 -23.53 -9.11
C GLY A 10 -1.18 -24.74 -8.76
N LEU A 11 -2.47 -24.79 -9.15
CA LEU A 11 -3.36 -25.94 -8.93
C LEU A 11 -3.40 -26.84 -10.17
N PRO A 12 -2.86 -28.07 -10.12
CA PRO A 12 -2.82 -28.92 -11.30
C PRO A 12 -4.20 -29.31 -11.82
N GLY A 13 -4.35 -29.29 -13.15
CA GLY A 13 -5.55 -29.83 -13.81
C GLY A 13 -6.79 -28.91 -13.78
N ILE A 14 -6.75 -27.76 -13.11
CA ILE A 14 -7.89 -26.82 -13.13
C ILE A 14 -8.02 -26.12 -14.50
N MET A 15 -9.17 -25.49 -14.72
CA MET A 15 -9.39 -24.52 -15.81
C MET A 15 -9.30 -23.09 -15.26
N PRO A 16 -8.14 -22.39 -15.34
CA PRO A 16 -7.89 -21.18 -14.54
C PRO A 16 -8.91 -20.05 -14.72
N ILE A 17 -9.36 -19.79 -15.95
CA ILE A 17 -10.35 -18.73 -16.23
C ILE A 17 -11.71 -19.06 -15.60
N LYS A 18 -12.16 -20.32 -15.75
CA LYS A 18 -13.44 -20.78 -15.17
C LYS A 18 -13.38 -20.81 -13.66
N THR A 19 -12.27 -21.28 -13.10
CA THR A 19 -12.03 -21.30 -11.65
C THR A 19 -12.00 -19.88 -11.10
N ARG A 20 -11.29 -18.94 -11.74
CA ARG A 20 -11.27 -17.53 -11.33
C ARG A 20 -12.68 -16.94 -11.27
N ARG A 21 -13.50 -17.17 -12.31
CA ARG A 21 -14.90 -16.72 -12.32
C ARG A 21 -15.69 -17.33 -11.17
N LEU A 22 -15.56 -18.64 -10.95
CA LEU A 22 -16.26 -19.34 -9.87
C LEU A 22 -15.86 -18.83 -8.48
N VAL A 23 -14.57 -18.53 -8.26
CA VAL A 23 -14.04 -18.01 -7.01
C VAL A 23 -14.55 -16.59 -6.71
N LEU A 24 -14.67 -15.74 -7.73
CA LEU A 24 -15.09 -14.35 -7.55
C LEU A 24 -16.62 -14.17 -7.52
N GLU A 25 -17.35 -14.97 -8.30
CA GLU A 25 -18.77 -14.76 -8.54
C GLU A 25 -19.66 -15.88 -7.99
N GLY A 26 -19.13 -17.11 -7.85
CA GLY A 26 -19.89 -18.27 -7.41
C GLY A 26 -19.87 -18.51 -5.90
N ASP A 27 -20.31 -19.69 -5.48
CA ASP A 27 -20.53 -20.03 -4.06
C ASP A 27 -19.39 -20.85 -3.44
N VAL A 28 -18.25 -20.97 -4.13
CA VAL A 28 -17.07 -21.70 -3.62
C VAL A 28 -16.50 -21.03 -2.37
N LEU A 29 -16.57 -19.70 -2.31
CA LEU A 29 -16.10 -18.91 -1.17
C LEU A 29 -17.26 -18.24 -0.47
N SER A 30 -17.22 -18.31 0.87
CA SER A 30 -18.02 -17.46 1.73
C SER A 30 -17.70 -15.97 1.47
N LYS A 31 -18.58 -15.09 1.95
CA LYS A 31 -18.38 -13.65 1.83
C LYS A 31 -17.09 -13.18 2.51
N ALA A 32 -16.71 -13.80 3.64
CA ALA A 32 -15.50 -13.45 4.39
C ALA A 32 -14.23 -13.87 3.64
N GLU A 33 -14.19 -15.10 3.13
CA GLU A 33 -13.05 -15.61 2.34
C GLU A 33 -12.89 -14.81 1.05
N ARG A 34 -14.00 -14.46 0.39
CA ARG A 34 -13.93 -13.62 -0.81
C ARG A 34 -13.42 -12.21 -0.53
N ALA A 35 -13.73 -11.65 0.64
CA ALA A 35 -13.20 -10.35 1.06
C ALA A 35 -11.68 -10.39 1.35
N ASP A 36 -11.09 -11.57 1.46
CA ASP A 36 -9.65 -11.79 1.53
C ASP A 36 -8.99 -11.87 0.14
N ILE A 37 -9.72 -11.53 -0.92
CA ILE A 37 -9.21 -11.24 -2.26
C ILE A 37 -9.33 -9.74 -2.50
N TYR A 38 -8.23 -9.08 -2.84
CA TYR A 38 -8.18 -7.61 -2.94
C TYR A 38 -7.26 -7.13 -4.05
N SER A 39 -7.48 -5.91 -4.52
CA SER A 39 -6.60 -5.27 -5.50
C SER A 39 -5.21 -5.03 -4.93
N ARG A 40 -4.17 -5.37 -5.70
CA ARG A 40 -2.76 -5.14 -5.33
C ARG A 40 -2.50 -3.68 -5.01
N ASP A 41 -3.09 -2.78 -5.78
CA ASP A 41 -2.88 -1.35 -5.65
C ASP A 41 -4.20 -0.56 -5.58
N ARG A 42 -4.12 0.67 -5.04
CA ARG A 42 -5.23 1.64 -5.12
C ARG A 42 -5.28 2.34 -6.49
N ASN A 43 -4.34 2.02 -7.38
CA ASN A 43 -4.36 2.51 -8.75
C ASN A 43 -5.47 1.79 -9.52
N TRP A 44 -6.46 2.55 -10.00
CA TRP A 44 -7.62 2.02 -10.72
C TRP A 44 -7.27 1.31 -12.04
N LEU A 45 -6.04 1.50 -12.54
CA LEU A 45 -5.50 0.81 -13.71
C LEU A 45 -4.88 -0.55 -13.40
N ASP A 46 -4.51 -0.81 -12.14
CA ASP A 46 -3.97 -2.12 -11.74
C ASP A 46 -5.12 -3.05 -11.38
N LEU A 47 -5.44 -3.97 -12.30
CA LEU A 47 -6.51 -4.95 -12.15
C LEU A 47 -6.04 -6.27 -11.52
N VAL A 48 -4.79 -6.32 -11.03
CA VAL A 48 -4.24 -7.53 -10.41
C VAL A 48 -4.88 -7.73 -9.04
N LEU A 49 -5.59 -8.86 -8.90
CA LEU A 49 -6.11 -9.32 -7.62
C LEU A 49 -5.05 -10.15 -6.90
N GLU A 50 -4.76 -9.79 -5.66
CA GLU A 50 -3.99 -10.60 -4.73
C GLU A 50 -4.93 -11.50 -3.94
N VAL A 51 -4.47 -12.74 -3.69
CA VAL A 51 -5.16 -13.68 -2.83
C VAL A 51 -4.53 -13.60 -1.44
N GLY A 52 -5.36 -13.50 -0.41
CA GLY A 52 -4.93 -13.63 0.99
C GLY A 52 -4.95 -15.09 1.45
N PRO A 53 -4.42 -15.36 2.66
CA PRO A 53 -4.25 -16.71 3.17
C PRO A 53 -5.57 -17.45 3.45
N ASP A 54 -6.63 -16.74 3.83
CA ASP A 54 -7.92 -17.37 4.15
C ASP A 54 -8.67 -17.73 2.86
N ALA A 55 -8.64 -16.83 1.87
CA ALA A 55 -9.11 -17.13 0.52
C ALA A 55 -8.35 -18.31 -0.11
N ALA A 56 -7.02 -18.31 -0.01
CA ALA A 56 -6.17 -19.36 -0.55
C ALA A 56 -6.46 -20.72 0.10
N ALA A 57 -6.68 -20.76 1.42
CA ALA A 57 -7.01 -21.99 2.14
C ALA A 57 -8.35 -22.57 1.67
N ALA A 58 -9.37 -21.72 1.54
CA ALA A 58 -10.69 -22.12 1.07
C ALA A 58 -10.67 -22.63 -0.39
N ILE A 59 -9.92 -21.95 -1.26
CA ILE A 59 -9.72 -22.40 -2.66
C ILE A 59 -9.03 -23.77 -2.69
N LEU A 60 -7.99 -23.99 -1.86
CA LEU A 60 -7.29 -25.27 -1.80
C LEU A 60 -8.19 -26.39 -1.25
N LEU A 61 -9.04 -26.12 -0.26
CA LEU A 61 -10.03 -27.07 0.23
C LEU A 61 -11.03 -27.46 -0.87
N ALA A 62 -11.58 -26.47 -1.58
CA ALA A 62 -12.48 -26.70 -2.70
C ALA A 62 -11.81 -27.48 -3.85
N TYR A 63 -10.52 -27.23 -4.09
CA TYR A 63 -9.71 -28.00 -5.05
C TYR A 63 -9.61 -29.46 -4.63
N LYS A 64 -9.19 -29.74 -3.39
CA LYS A 64 -9.05 -31.10 -2.85
C LYS A 64 -10.39 -31.86 -2.84
N ALA A 65 -11.49 -31.15 -2.63
CA ALA A 65 -12.85 -31.71 -2.70
C ALA A 65 -13.39 -31.91 -4.13
N GLY A 66 -12.65 -31.50 -5.17
CA GLY A 66 -13.09 -31.63 -6.57
C GLY A 66 -14.20 -30.67 -6.98
N HIS A 67 -14.45 -29.61 -6.20
CA HIS A 67 -15.49 -28.61 -6.47
C HIS A 67 -15.05 -27.53 -7.46
N LEU A 68 -13.77 -27.51 -7.86
CA LEU A 68 -13.26 -26.58 -8.85
C LEU A 68 -13.42 -27.13 -10.28
N PRO A 69 -13.60 -26.28 -11.31
CA PRO A 69 -13.67 -26.71 -12.69
C PRO A 69 -12.35 -27.34 -13.16
N MET A 70 -12.38 -28.63 -13.48
CA MET A 70 -11.22 -29.42 -13.92
C MET A 70 -11.22 -29.68 -15.43
N LYS A 71 -10.02 -29.84 -16.01
CA LYS A 71 -9.85 -30.38 -17.36
C LYS A 71 -10.35 -31.83 -17.41
N ARG A 72 -10.83 -32.27 -18.56
CA ARG A 72 -11.36 -33.63 -18.74
C ARG A 72 -10.28 -34.67 -18.40
N GLY A 73 -10.63 -35.64 -17.55
CA GLY A 73 -9.73 -36.72 -17.11
C GLY A 73 -8.76 -36.34 -16.00
N TYR A 74 -8.80 -35.09 -15.50
CA TYR A 74 -8.01 -34.67 -14.35
C TYR A 74 -8.81 -34.79 -13.06
N THR A 75 -8.16 -35.27 -12.02
CA THR A 75 -8.63 -35.25 -10.63
C THR A 75 -7.71 -34.36 -9.80
N PRO A 76 -8.14 -33.87 -8.64
CA PRO A 76 -7.26 -33.15 -7.73
C PRO A 76 -6.02 -33.99 -7.39
N THR A 77 -4.84 -33.41 -7.52
CA THR A 77 -3.55 -34.03 -7.16
C THR A 77 -2.86 -33.19 -6.10
N ASP A 78 -1.61 -33.55 -5.76
CA ASP A 78 -0.80 -32.72 -4.89
C ASP A 78 -0.61 -31.30 -5.48
N ALA A 79 -0.67 -30.30 -4.61
CA ALA A 79 -0.63 -28.87 -4.93
C ALA A 79 0.41 -28.16 -4.04
N SER A 80 1.63 -28.71 -4.00
CA SER A 80 2.74 -28.25 -3.15
C SER A 80 2.98 -26.73 -3.20
N ALA A 81 2.82 -26.09 -4.37
CA ALA A 81 2.98 -24.65 -4.50
C ALA A 81 1.91 -23.83 -3.75
N ALA A 82 0.69 -24.34 -3.66
CA ALA A 82 -0.41 -23.73 -2.92
C ALA A 82 -0.30 -24.01 -1.42
N GLU A 83 0.18 -25.19 -1.05
CA GLU A 83 0.44 -25.58 0.35
C GLU A 83 1.58 -24.75 0.95
N ALA A 84 2.71 -24.63 0.26
CA ALA A 84 3.84 -23.78 0.68
C ALA A 84 3.43 -22.30 0.84
N TYR A 85 2.48 -21.82 0.04
CA TYR A 85 1.94 -20.47 0.20
C TYR A 85 1.18 -20.30 1.53
N LEU A 86 0.46 -21.35 1.97
CA LEU A 86 -0.28 -21.34 3.23
C LEU A 86 0.61 -21.55 4.46
N GLU A 87 1.78 -22.18 4.31
CA GLU A 87 2.79 -22.26 5.37
C GLU A 87 3.28 -20.86 5.80
N GLU A 88 3.36 -19.91 4.86
CA GLU A 88 3.62 -18.50 5.17
C GLU A 88 2.37 -17.73 5.65
N GLY A 89 1.25 -18.41 5.87
CA GLY A 89 -0.06 -17.81 6.12
C GLY A 89 -0.08 -16.81 7.28
N ASP A 90 0.56 -17.12 8.41
CA ASP A 90 0.56 -16.22 9.57
C ASP A 90 1.35 -14.94 9.33
N LYS A 91 2.46 -15.03 8.58
CA LYS A 91 3.23 -13.87 8.14
C LYS A 91 2.40 -13.00 7.20
N LEU A 92 1.67 -13.62 6.27
CA LEU A 92 0.77 -12.92 5.34
C LEU A 92 -0.40 -12.24 6.07
N ARG A 93 -1.00 -12.90 7.06
CA ARG A 93 -2.04 -12.31 7.92
C ARG A 93 -1.54 -11.08 8.67
N LYS A 94 -0.34 -11.14 9.25
CA LYS A 94 0.30 -10.00 9.93
C LYS A 94 0.54 -8.82 8.97
N GLN A 95 1.05 -9.10 7.77
CA GLN A 95 1.24 -8.06 6.73
C GLN A 95 -0.08 -7.41 6.31
N LEU A 96 -1.15 -8.20 6.18
CA LEU A 96 -2.49 -7.69 5.87
C LEU A 96 -3.05 -6.81 6.97
N ALA A 97 -2.94 -7.26 8.22
CA ALA A 97 -3.40 -6.51 9.38
C ALA A 97 -2.68 -5.15 9.45
N GLU A 98 -1.37 -5.14 9.22
CA GLU A 98 -0.56 -3.92 9.18
C GLU A 98 -0.97 -2.99 8.03
N ARG A 99 -1.17 -3.53 6.82
CA ARG A 99 -1.66 -2.75 5.67
C ARG A 99 -3.03 -2.14 5.94
N LYS A 100 -3.96 -2.91 6.52
CA LYS A 100 -5.31 -2.45 6.89
C LYS A 100 -5.25 -1.37 7.97
N ARG A 101 -4.41 -1.56 9.00
CA ARG A 101 -4.16 -0.57 10.06
C ARG A 101 -3.69 0.75 9.45
N ARG A 102 -2.64 0.74 8.63
CA ARG A 102 -2.11 1.97 7.99
C ARG A 102 -3.14 2.65 7.10
N ALA A 103 -3.90 1.88 6.33
CA ALA A 103 -4.98 2.40 5.49
C ALA A 103 -6.07 3.11 6.31
N GLN A 104 -6.40 2.57 7.50
CA GLN A 104 -7.33 3.19 8.43
C GLN A 104 -6.70 4.39 9.16
N ALA A 105 -5.40 4.31 9.48
CA ALA A 105 -4.66 5.35 10.20
C ALA A 105 -4.63 6.69 9.45
N VAL A 106 -4.73 6.66 8.11
CA VAL A 106 -4.92 7.87 7.29
C VAL A 106 -6.17 8.66 7.71
N LYS A 107 -7.27 7.96 8.02
CA LYS A 107 -8.55 8.58 8.43
C LYS A 107 -8.67 8.71 9.95
N ASP A 108 -7.97 7.87 10.69
CA ASP A 108 -7.99 7.83 12.14
C ASP A 108 -6.56 7.89 12.68
N PRO A 109 -6.03 9.10 12.95
CA PRO A 109 -4.66 9.30 13.42
C PRO A 109 -4.33 8.58 14.73
N SER A 110 -5.31 8.14 15.51
CA SER A 110 -5.08 7.41 16.76
C SER A 110 -4.41 6.04 16.55
N LEU A 111 -4.48 5.49 15.33
CA LEU A 111 -3.87 4.22 14.95
C LEU A 111 -2.41 4.35 14.51
N ILE A 112 -1.87 5.57 14.44
CA ILE A 112 -0.48 5.82 14.06
C ILE A 112 0.45 5.40 15.20
N LEU A 113 1.48 4.65 14.84
CA LEU A 113 2.58 4.26 15.72
C LEU A 113 3.77 5.19 15.48
N GLU A 114 4.67 5.32 16.45
CA GLU A 114 5.88 6.14 16.27
C GLU A 114 6.75 5.65 15.11
N SER A 115 6.82 4.33 14.88
CA SER A 115 7.54 3.75 13.74
C SER A 115 6.98 4.17 12.38
N ASP A 116 5.70 4.54 12.30
CA ASP A 116 5.08 5.05 11.08
C ASP A 116 5.57 6.47 10.76
N LEU A 117 6.13 7.20 11.74
CA LEU A 117 6.70 8.54 11.51
C LEU A 117 7.92 8.51 10.59
N LEU A 118 8.46 7.33 10.28
CA LEU A 118 9.51 7.15 9.29
C LEU A 118 8.98 6.99 7.85
N ASP A 119 7.67 6.75 7.68
CA ASP A 119 7.03 6.60 6.37
C ASP A 119 6.44 7.93 5.90
N HIS A 120 7.24 8.68 5.13
CA HIS A 120 6.88 10.01 4.61
C HIS A 120 5.51 10.02 3.92
N ARG A 121 5.22 8.99 3.11
CA ARG A 121 3.98 8.93 2.30
C ARG A 121 2.75 8.71 3.16
N LEU A 122 2.89 7.86 4.18
CA LEU A 122 1.81 7.60 5.13
C LEU A 122 1.50 8.87 5.93
N ILE A 123 2.50 9.54 6.49
CA ILE A 123 2.31 10.75 7.28
C ILE A 123 1.71 11.86 6.43
N ASP A 124 2.21 12.07 5.21
CA ASP A 124 1.65 13.10 4.33
C ASP A 124 0.18 12.83 4.00
N SER A 125 -0.17 11.56 3.75
CA SER A 125 -1.56 11.15 3.56
C SER A 125 -2.44 11.43 4.78
N VAL A 126 -1.92 11.19 6.00
CA VAL A 126 -2.62 11.49 7.27
C VAL A 126 -2.83 12.99 7.42
N PHE A 127 -1.80 13.81 7.21
CA PHE A 127 -1.92 15.26 7.28
C PHE A 127 -2.91 15.81 6.24
N ILE A 128 -2.84 15.33 5.00
CA ILE A 128 -3.77 15.74 3.95
C ILE A 128 -5.22 15.39 4.32
N ALA A 129 -5.46 14.19 4.83
CA ALA A 129 -6.80 13.74 5.20
C ALA A 129 -7.40 14.50 6.39
N ASN A 130 -6.58 14.96 7.33
CA ASN A 130 -7.05 15.55 8.60
C ASN A 130 -6.90 17.08 8.68
N MET A 131 -5.92 17.67 7.98
CA MET A 131 -5.61 19.11 8.01
C MET A 131 -5.57 19.76 6.62
N GLY A 132 -5.65 18.98 5.55
CA GLY A 132 -5.50 19.48 4.17
C GLY A 132 -4.04 19.59 3.72
N THR A 133 -3.82 20.26 2.60
CA THR A 133 -2.52 20.28 1.89
C THR A 133 -1.50 21.29 2.44
N GLY A 134 -1.88 22.10 3.42
CA GLY A 134 -1.04 23.17 3.98
C GLY A 134 -0.05 22.70 5.05
N SER A 135 0.71 23.67 5.56
CA SER A 135 1.52 23.52 6.77
C SER A 135 0.64 23.43 8.01
N GLY A 136 1.14 22.79 9.06
CA GLY A 136 0.42 22.65 10.32
C GLY A 136 1.14 21.74 11.31
N SER A 137 0.54 21.50 12.47
CA SER A 137 1.04 20.53 13.43
C SER A 137 -0.11 19.67 13.96
N MET A 138 0.19 18.40 14.24
CA MET A 138 -0.74 17.47 14.87
C MET A 138 0.00 16.50 15.78
N VAL A 139 -0.72 15.90 16.72
CA VAL A 139 -0.18 14.88 17.61
C VAL A 139 -0.40 13.51 16.98
N LEU A 140 0.68 12.76 16.74
CA LEU A 140 0.70 11.40 16.21
C LEU A 140 1.49 10.51 17.17
N ALA A 141 0.92 9.39 17.60
CA ALA A 141 1.55 8.50 18.59
C ALA A 141 2.01 9.23 19.87
N GLY A 142 1.28 10.28 20.29
CA GLY A 142 1.65 11.12 21.44
C GLY A 142 2.79 12.12 21.17
N ILE A 143 3.33 12.16 19.94
CA ILE A 143 4.41 13.04 19.52
C ILE A 143 3.84 14.19 18.70
N THR A 144 4.25 15.42 18.99
CA THR A 144 3.91 16.56 18.14
C THR A 144 4.75 16.53 16.87
N VAL A 145 4.07 16.35 15.73
CA VAL A 145 4.68 16.37 14.40
C VAL A 145 4.30 17.67 13.72
N ARG A 146 5.29 18.38 13.17
CA ARG A 146 5.10 19.62 12.42
C ARG A 146 5.32 19.37 10.94
N LYS A 147 4.34 19.73 10.11
CA LYS A 147 4.41 19.76 8.65
C LYS A 147 4.70 21.17 8.17
N GLU A 148 5.69 21.30 7.30
CA GLU A 148 5.99 22.50 6.55
C GLU A 148 5.87 22.23 5.05
N VAL A 149 5.16 23.10 4.34
CA VAL A 149 4.99 23.05 2.89
C VAL A 149 5.51 24.34 2.28
N ILE A 150 6.48 24.23 1.36
CA ILE A 150 7.11 25.37 0.68
C ILE A 150 7.03 25.18 -0.83
N GLY A 151 6.59 26.21 -1.54
CA GLY A 151 6.48 26.22 -2.99
C GLY A 151 7.72 26.81 -3.65
N TYR A 152 8.30 26.10 -4.59
CA TYR A 152 9.42 26.52 -5.43
C TYR A 152 8.93 26.73 -6.87
N LYS A 153 9.08 27.94 -7.40
CA LYS A 153 8.64 28.26 -8.76
C LYS A 153 9.61 27.66 -9.79
N SER A 154 9.10 27.20 -10.92
CA SER A 154 9.98 26.85 -12.04
C SER A 154 10.71 28.08 -12.58
N ASN A 155 11.80 27.89 -13.33
CA ASN A 155 12.53 29.00 -13.97
C ASN A 155 11.60 29.89 -14.83
N SER A 156 10.64 29.29 -15.53
CA SER A 156 9.61 30.02 -16.30
C SER A 156 8.52 30.66 -15.43
N GLY A 157 8.38 30.23 -14.18
CA GLY A 157 7.33 30.66 -13.25
C GLY A 157 5.96 30.01 -13.47
N LYS A 158 5.82 29.18 -14.51
CA LYS A 158 4.53 28.60 -14.91
C LYS A 158 4.06 27.45 -14.00
N SER A 159 4.98 26.84 -13.27
CA SER A 159 4.70 25.73 -12.36
C SER A 159 5.33 25.97 -10.99
N THR A 160 4.83 25.25 -9.99
CA THR A 160 5.36 25.24 -8.63
C THR A 160 5.58 23.80 -8.20
N GLY A 161 6.83 23.44 -7.91
CA GLY A 161 7.16 22.24 -7.16
C GLY A 161 6.98 22.50 -5.68
N TRP A 162 6.54 21.50 -4.92
CA TRP A 162 6.28 21.65 -3.48
C TRP A 162 7.23 20.79 -2.67
N ARG A 163 7.96 21.42 -1.75
CA ARG A 163 8.68 20.73 -0.67
C ARG A 163 7.71 20.46 0.45
N VAL A 164 7.70 19.23 0.93
CA VAL A 164 6.97 18.84 2.14
C VAL A 164 7.98 18.30 3.13
N ARG A 165 8.02 18.88 4.32
CA ARG A 165 8.92 18.50 5.41
C ARG A 165 8.11 18.22 6.67
N PHE A 166 8.46 17.14 7.35
CA PHE A 166 7.95 16.79 8.66
C PHE A 166 9.10 16.85 9.66
N ASP A 167 8.88 17.50 10.81
CA ASP A 167 9.81 17.54 11.92
C ASP A 167 9.12 17.04 13.20
N TRP A 168 9.83 16.23 13.99
CA TRP A 168 9.34 15.74 15.27
C TRP A 168 10.49 15.37 16.20
N THR A 169 10.19 15.24 17.49
CA THR A 169 11.11 14.69 18.50
C THR A 169 10.58 13.32 18.92
N GLY A 170 11.39 12.28 18.74
CA GLY A 170 11.04 10.92 19.12
C GLY A 170 10.81 10.75 20.62
N SER A 171 10.22 9.63 21.01
CA SER A 171 10.06 9.26 22.43
C SER A 171 11.41 9.08 23.14
N ASP A 172 12.48 8.85 22.39
CA ASP A 172 13.86 8.82 22.83
C ASP A 172 14.53 10.20 22.96
N GLY A 173 13.77 11.29 22.71
CA GLY A 173 14.25 12.65 22.77
C GLY A 173 15.06 13.10 21.54
N GLN A 174 15.24 12.25 20.53
CA GLN A 174 15.99 12.61 19.33
C GLN A 174 15.12 13.36 18.32
N SER A 175 15.62 14.50 17.85
CA SER A 175 15.00 15.23 16.74
C SER A 175 15.18 14.48 15.43
N ARG A 176 14.10 14.33 14.68
CA ARG A 176 14.03 13.65 13.39
C ARG A 176 13.27 14.50 12.40
N HIS A 177 13.56 14.29 11.12
CA HIS A 177 12.79 14.89 10.04
C HIS A 177 12.66 13.93 8.86
N SER A 178 11.67 14.20 8.02
CA SER A 178 11.45 13.52 6.75
C SER A 178 11.01 14.54 5.71
N GLU A 179 11.63 14.57 4.54
CA GLU A 179 11.30 15.55 3.52
C GLU A 179 11.28 14.98 2.10
N THR A 180 10.46 15.61 1.26
CA THR A 180 10.52 15.50 -0.19
C THR A 180 10.87 16.87 -0.75
N VAL A 181 11.93 16.95 -1.54
CA VAL A 181 12.39 18.19 -2.18
C VAL A 181 12.09 18.13 -3.68
N PRO A 182 11.36 19.11 -4.25
CA PRO A 182 11.08 19.13 -5.68
C PRO A 182 12.33 19.60 -6.47
N PRO A 183 12.51 19.18 -7.73
CA PRO A 183 13.59 19.67 -8.58
C PRO A 183 13.60 21.19 -8.75
N GLU A 184 12.44 21.84 -8.65
CA GLU A 184 12.36 23.30 -8.71
C GLU A 184 13.11 24.00 -7.57
N ALA A 185 13.41 23.33 -6.46
CA ALA A 185 14.18 23.91 -5.37
C ALA A 185 15.57 24.38 -5.84
N ASP A 186 16.19 23.66 -6.77
CA ASP A 186 17.53 23.94 -7.29
C ASP A 186 17.52 24.90 -8.50
N ASN A 187 16.35 25.42 -8.88
CA ASN A 187 16.27 26.37 -9.98
C ASN A 187 16.95 27.68 -9.60
N ARG A 188 17.70 28.25 -10.56
CA ARG A 188 18.33 29.59 -10.43
C ARG A 188 17.37 30.66 -9.91
N ARG A 189 16.08 30.58 -10.25
CA ARG A 189 15.07 31.52 -9.75
C ARG A 189 14.90 31.51 -8.23
N ASN A 190 15.09 30.36 -7.59
CA ASN A 190 14.91 30.15 -6.15
C ASN A 190 16.25 30.10 -5.39
N ASP A 191 17.37 30.31 -6.08
CA ASP A 191 18.70 30.43 -5.49
C ASP A 191 18.79 31.75 -4.68
N PRO A 192 19.04 31.69 -3.36
CA PRO A 192 19.20 32.89 -2.53
C PRO A 192 20.45 33.71 -2.90
N ASP A 193 21.48 33.08 -3.49
CA ASP A 193 22.75 33.73 -3.85
C ASP A 193 22.74 34.29 -5.27
N ARG A 194 21.55 34.62 -5.78
CA ARG A 194 21.29 35.00 -7.18
C ARG A 194 22.05 36.23 -7.70
N ASN A 195 22.79 36.94 -6.85
CA ASN A 195 23.51 38.17 -7.21
C ASN A 195 24.97 37.89 -7.61
N TRP A 196 25.15 37.22 -8.75
CA TRP A 196 26.44 37.14 -9.45
C TRP A 196 26.52 38.14 -10.62
N GLY A 197 26.30 39.44 -10.36
CA GLY A 197 26.82 40.51 -11.23
C GLY A 197 25.92 41.08 -12.33
N LEU A 198 24.59 41.17 -12.14
CA LEU A 198 23.78 42.11 -12.93
C LEU A 198 23.73 43.45 -12.19
N HIS A 199 24.42 44.46 -12.72
CA HIS A 199 24.32 45.85 -12.26
C HIS A 199 22.89 46.39 -12.46
N GLU A 200 22.42 47.21 -11.52
CA GLU A 200 21.20 48.04 -11.67
C GLU A 200 21.29 48.97 -12.89
#